data_AF-A0A0E9X0D2-F1
#
_entry.id   AF-A0A0E9X0D2-F1
#
_cell.length_a   1.000
_cell.length_b   1.000
_cell.length_c   1.000
_cell.angle_alpha   90.00
_cell.angle_beta   90.00
_cell.angle_gamma   90.00
#
_symmetry.space_group_name_H-M   'P 1'
#
loop_
_entity.id
_entity.type
_entity.pdbx_description
1 polymer ?
#
loop_
_entity_poly.entity_id
_entity_poly.type
_entity_poly.pdbx_seq_one_letter_code
_entity_poly.pdbx_strand_id
1 'polypeptide(L)'
;MEVICDRTSRTLRTALNPPSWLKGKYMAVRYEDLVDNPIKTLRLVYRFVNLTANHDIESFAMNMTSGTSSSSKPFIVSARNATQAASAWRTLLSIQRNKTSRRLLSPLNGFAWIRARKNSW
;
A
#
# COMPACT_ATOMS: atom_id res chain seq x y z
N MET A 1 -10.15 -16.19 15.97
CA MET A 1 -9.91 -14.99 15.14
C MET A 1 -8.52 -14.44 15.46
N GLU A 2 -7.48 -15.26 15.25
CA GLU A 2 -6.15 -15.02 15.85
C GLU A 2 -5.03 -15.05 14.79
N VAL A 3 -5.14 -15.99 13.84
CA VAL A 3 -4.16 -16.21 12.75
C VAL A 3 -3.95 -14.97 11.86
N ILE A 4 -4.99 -14.19 11.58
CA ILE A 4 -4.90 -12.97 10.75
C ILE A 4 -4.09 -11.89 11.49
N CYS A 5 -4.29 -11.73 12.80
CA CYS A 5 -3.60 -10.72 13.60
C CYS A 5 -2.11 -11.06 13.76
N ASP A 6 -1.78 -12.34 14.00
CA ASP A 6 -0.39 -12.79 14.13
C ASP A 6 0.41 -12.58 12.85
N ARG A 7 -0.16 -12.94 11.69
CA ARG A 7 0.52 -12.77 10.40
C ARG A 7 0.77 -11.29 10.12
N THR A 8 -0.21 -10.43 10.36
CA THR A 8 -0.08 -8.98 10.14
C THR A 8 0.91 -8.36 11.13
N SER A 9 0.88 -8.77 12.40
CA SER A 9 1.84 -8.34 13.43
C SER A 9 3.29 -8.71 13.05
N ARG A 10 3.53 -9.95 12.62
CA ARG A 10 4.85 -10.38 12.14
C ARG A 10 5.29 -9.60 10.91
N THR A 11 4.38 -9.32 9.99
CA THR A 11 4.68 -8.53 8.78
C THR A 11 5.06 -7.10 9.14
N LEU A 12 4.31 -6.47 10.04
CA LEU A 12 4.60 -5.13 10.55
C LEU A 12 5.95 -5.07 11.26
N ARG A 13 6.26 -6.04 12.14
CA ARG A 13 7.56 -6.10 12.83
C ARG A 13 8.72 -6.19 11.84
N THR A 14 8.59 -7.00 10.79
CA THR A 14 9.59 -7.10 9.72
C THR A 14 9.69 -5.81 8.90
N ALA A 15 8.58 -5.10 8.65
CA ALA A 15 8.59 -3.81 7.95
C ALA A 15 9.29 -2.71 8.77
N LEU A 16 9.04 -2.66 10.08
CA LEU A 16 9.63 -1.67 10.98
C LEU A 16 11.10 -1.97 11.29
N ASN A 17 11.45 -3.26 11.45
CA ASN A 17 12.79 -3.72 11.77
C ASN A 17 13.23 -4.79 10.78
N PRO A 18 13.59 -4.40 9.54
CA PRO A 18 13.95 -5.34 8.50
C PRO A 18 15.28 -6.04 8.84
N PRO A 19 15.37 -7.37 8.66
CA PRO A 19 16.62 -8.09 8.82
C PRO A 19 17.66 -7.62 7.79
N SER A 20 18.94 -7.84 8.09
CA SER A 20 20.07 -7.35 7.27
C SER A 20 19.98 -7.78 5.81
N TRP A 21 19.48 -8.99 5.52
CA TRP A 21 19.33 -9.49 4.15
C TRP A 21 18.24 -8.78 3.34
N LEU A 22 17.28 -8.14 4.01
CA LEU A 22 16.14 -7.43 3.41
C LEU A 22 16.45 -5.94 3.21
N LYS A 23 17.19 -5.35 4.16
CA LYS A 23 17.54 -3.93 4.18
C LYS A 23 18.27 -3.53 2.89
N GLY A 24 17.77 -2.48 2.23
CA GLY A 24 18.32 -1.97 0.98
C GLY A 24 18.03 -2.80 -0.28
N LYS A 25 17.43 -4.00 -0.15
CA LYS A 25 16.99 -4.85 -1.27
C LYS A 25 15.47 -4.80 -1.48
N TYR A 26 14.72 -4.45 -0.44
CA TYR A 26 13.28 -4.29 -0.49
C TYR A 26 12.88 -2.97 0.14
N MET A 27 11.82 -2.38 -0.40
CA MET A 27 11.19 -1.19 0.15
C MET A 27 9.79 -1.56 0.65
N ALA A 28 9.50 -1.20 1.89
CA ALA A 28 8.15 -1.24 2.42
C ALA A 28 7.41 0.02 1.94
N VAL A 29 6.30 -0.18 1.24
CA VAL A 29 5.41 0.91 0.82
C VAL A 29 4.05 0.66 1.43
N ARG A 30 3.54 1.65 2.17
CA ARG A 30 2.18 1.57 2.69
C ARG A 30 1.20 1.96 1.61
N TYR A 31 0.13 1.18 1.49
CA TYR A 31 -0.92 1.47 0.54
C TYR A 31 -1.53 2.85 0.80
N GLU A 32 -1.70 3.25 2.06
CA GLU A 32 -2.29 4.56 2.37
C GLU A 32 -1.39 5.72 1.94
N ASP A 33 -0.07 5.60 2.08
CA ASP A 33 0.87 6.64 1.62
C ASP A 33 0.85 6.78 0.09
N LEU A 34 0.66 5.66 -0.63
CA LEU A 34 0.45 5.66 -2.08
C LEU A 34 -0.85 6.35 -2.48
N VAL A 35 -1.93 6.09 -1.74
CA VAL A 35 -3.25 6.68 -2.02
C VAL A 35 -3.28 8.17 -1.69
N ASP A 36 -2.69 8.57 -0.57
CA ASP A 36 -2.65 9.97 -0.11
C ASP A 36 -1.80 10.85 -1.03
N ASN A 37 -0.63 10.36 -1.46
CA ASN A 37 0.23 11.10 -2.37
C ASN A 37 0.89 10.18 -3.43
N PRO A 38 0.17 9.87 -4.52
CA PRO A 38 0.61 8.92 -5.54
C PRO A 38 1.95 9.31 -6.17
N ILE A 39 2.11 10.58 -6.54
CA ILE A 39 3.33 11.09 -7.21
C ILE A 39 4.53 11.00 -6.26
N LYS A 40 4.39 11.44 -5.01
CA LYS A 40 5.48 11.39 -4.03
C LYS A 40 5.92 9.96 -3.77
N THR A 41 4.97 9.05 -3.54
CA THR A 41 5.26 7.65 -3.27
C THR A 41 5.89 6.96 -4.49
N LEU A 42 5.39 7.22 -5.69
CA LEU A 42 5.98 6.74 -6.94
C LEU A 42 7.44 7.18 -7.10
N ARG A 43 7.73 8.47 -6.90
CA ARG A 43 9.10 8.99 -6.98
C ARG A 43 10.05 8.32 -5.98
N LEU A 44 9.58 8.05 -4.76
CA LEU A 44 10.35 7.32 -3.76
C LEU A 44 10.69 5.90 -4.21
N VAL A 45 9.71 5.20 -4.80
CA VAL A 45 9.90 3.84 -5.34
C VAL A 45 10.86 3.84 -6.52
N TYR A 46 10.70 4.76 -7.48
CA TYR A 46 11.58 4.90 -8.64
C TYR A 46 13.02 5.18 -8.21
N ARG A 47 13.22 6.12 -7.27
CA ARG A 47 14.54 6.41 -6.72
C ARG A 47 15.16 5.19 -6.03
N PHE A 48 14.37 4.36 -5.36
CA PHE A 48 14.87 3.16 -4.69
C PHE A 48 15.45 2.14 -5.68
N VAL A 49 14.86 2.01 -6.86
CA VAL A 49 15.38 1.17 -7.95
C VAL A 49 16.38 1.89 -8.87
N ASN A 50 16.82 3.09 -8.49
CA ASN A 50 17.73 3.94 -9.27
C ASN A 50 17.19 4.31 -10.67
N LEU A 51 15.88 4.54 -10.77
CA LEU A 51 15.19 5.04 -11.96
C LEU A 51 14.65 6.45 -11.70
N THR A 52 14.47 7.21 -12.77
CA THR A 52 13.81 8.52 -12.74
C THR A 52 12.37 8.38 -13.19
N ALA A 53 11.43 8.87 -12.38
CA ALA A 53 10.02 8.95 -12.78
C ALA A 53 9.86 10.05 -13.84
N ASN A 54 9.24 9.73 -14.96
CA ASN A 54 8.87 10.72 -15.97
C ASN A 54 7.41 11.18 -15.75
N HIS A 55 7.03 12.25 -16.46
CA HIS A 55 5.70 12.84 -16.35
C HIS A 55 4.58 11.84 -16.73
N ASP A 56 4.82 10.94 -17.69
CA ASP A 56 3.83 9.99 -18.16
C ASP A 56 3.47 8.96 -17.09
N ILE A 57 4.47 8.42 -16.38
CA ILE A 57 4.24 7.48 -15.28
C ILE A 57 3.59 8.19 -14.08
N GLU A 58 3.98 9.44 -13.80
CA GLU A 58 3.33 10.23 -12.74
C GLU A 58 1.84 10.46 -13.05
N SER A 59 1.52 10.82 -14.29
CA SER A 59 0.16 10.99 -14.77
C SER A 59 -0.63 9.68 -14.74
N PHE A 60 0.00 8.58 -15.13
CA PHE A 60 -0.58 7.24 -15.03
C PHE A 60 -0.93 6.88 -13.57
N ALA A 61 -0.01 7.10 -12.62
CA ALA A 61 -0.23 6.81 -11.21
C ALA A 61 -1.38 7.65 -10.63
N MET A 62 -1.45 8.94 -10.98
CA MET A 62 -2.56 9.83 -10.58
C MET A 62 -3.90 9.36 -11.16
N ASN A 63 -3.94 9.07 -12.46
CA ASN A 63 -5.16 8.62 -13.13
C ASN A 63 -5.67 7.31 -12.53
N MET A 64 -4.77 6.36 -12.26
CA MET A 64 -5.16 5.06 -11.72
C MET A 64 -5.69 5.12 -10.28
N THR A 65 -5.25 6.10 -9.48
CA THR A 65 -5.64 6.28 -8.07
C THR A 65 -6.83 7.22 -7.86
N SER A 66 -7.12 8.08 -8.83
CA SER A 66 -8.19 9.09 -8.79
C SER A 66 -9.40 8.73 -9.67
N GLY A 67 -9.45 7.51 -10.20
CA GLY A 67 -10.51 7.11 -11.13
C GLY A 67 -11.88 6.98 -10.49
N THR A 68 -12.93 7.09 -11.31
CA THR A 68 -14.33 6.97 -10.87
C THR A 68 -14.91 5.58 -11.14
N SER A 69 -14.16 4.67 -11.77
CA SER A 69 -14.71 3.38 -12.19
C SER A 69 -14.89 2.43 -11.00
N SER A 70 -16.10 1.88 -10.86
CA SER A 70 -16.40 0.74 -9.98
C SER A 70 -16.60 -0.50 -10.84
N SER A 71 -15.53 -1.24 -11.11
CA SER A 71 -15.65 -2.53 -11.79
C SER A 71 -16.12 -3.61 -10.80
N SER A 72 -17.21 -4.30 -11.15
CA SER A 72 -17.71 -5.49 -10.46
C SER A 72 -16.80 -6.72 -10.62
N LYS A 73 -15.87 -6.69 -11.58
CA LYS A 73 -14.95 -7.82 -11.85
C LYS A 73 -13.63 -7.66 -11.07
N PRO A 74 -13.20 -8.69 -10.30
CA PRO A 74 -12.09 -8.58 -9.35
C PRO A 74 -10.69 -8.43 -9.96
N PHE A 75 -10.52 -8.62 -11.28
CA PHE A 75 -9.20 -8.57 -11.94
C PHE A 75 -9.11 -7.57 -13.10
N ILE A 76 -10.11 -6.69 -13.25
CA ILE A 76 -10.01 -5.60 -14.23
C ILE A 76 -9.15 -4.49 -13.64
N VAL A 77 -8.02 -4.25 -14.31
CA VAL A 77 -7.16 -3.09 -14.11
C VAL A 77 -7.86 -1.89 -14.74
N SER A 78 -8.48 -1.07 -13.89
CA SER A 78 -9.11 0.19 -14.28
C SER A 78 -8.76 1.25 -13.24
N ALA A 79 -8.87 2.52 -13.62
CA ALA A 79 -8.70 3.63 -12.70
C ALA A 79 -9.81 3.63 -11.64
N ARG A 80 -9.45 3.51 -10.36
CA ARG A 80 -10.40 3.41 -9.24
C ARG A 80 -10.12 4.48 -8.20
N ASN A 81 -11.13 4.84 -7.43
CA ASN A 81 -10.96 5.76 -6.31
C ASN A 81 -10.28 5.01 -5.16
N ALA A 82 -8.95 5.14 -5.09
CA ALA A 82 -8.16 4.40 -4.13
C ALA A 82 -8.42 4.86 -2.69
N THR A 83 -8.83 6.12 -2.50
CA THR A 83 -9.25 6.68 -1.20
C THR A 83 -10.52 6.02 -0.69
N GLN A 84 -11.49 5.79 -1.58
CA GLN A 84 -12.70 5.05 -1.25
C GLN A 84 -12.37 3.60 -0.86
N ALA A 85 -11.49 2.93 -1.61
CA ALA A 85 -11.06 1.57 -1.29
C ALA A 85 -10.33 1.49 0.07
N ALA A 86 -9.42 2.43 0.35
CA ALA A 86 -8.68 2.51 1.61
C ALA A 86 -9.58 2.80 2.83
N SER A 87 -10.73 3.46 2.60
CA SER A 87 -11.67 3.84 3.66
C SER A 87 -12.90 2.93 3.77
N ALA A 88 -13.12 2.01 2.83
CA ALA A 88 -14.32 1.15 2.77
C ALA A 88 -14.55 0.32 4.05
N TRP A 89 -13.49 -0.11 4.73
CA TRP A 89 -13.64 -0.85 5.99
C TRP A 89 -14.29 0.00 7.10
N ARG A 90 -14.12 1.34 7.06
CA ARG A 90 -14.71 2.25 8.06
C ARG A 90 -16.22 2.30 7.95
N THR A 91 -16.75 2.17 6.73
CA THR A 91 -18.18 2.24 6.44
C THR A 91 -18.87 0.88 6.60
N LEU A 92 -18.15 -0.23 6.40
CA LEU A 92 -18.69 -1.60 6.50
C LEU A 92 -18.74 -2.16 7.94
N LEU A 93 -18.10 -1.51 8.90
CA LEU A 93 -18.12 -1.93 10.30
C LEU A 93 -19.14 -1.13 11.12
N SER A 94 -20.09 -1.81 11.76
CA SER A 94 -21.05 -1.18 12.68
C SER A 94 -20.35 -0.41 13.80
N ILE A 95 -20.96 0.70 14.25
CA ILE A 95 -20.38 1.67 15.20
C ILE A 95 -19.85 1.00 16.49
N GLN A 96 -20.51 -0.06 16.97
CA GLN A 96 -20.10 -0.84 18.14
C GLN A 96 -18.78 -1.60 17.93
N ARG A 97 -18.57 -2.20 16.75
CA ARG A 97 -17.32 -2.90 16.41
C ARG A 97 -16.16 -1.94 16.10
N ASN A 98 -16.51 -0.73 15.65
CA ASN A 98 -15.57 0.31 15.23
C ASN A 98 -14.74 0.95 16.36
N LYS A 99 -15.25 1.00 17.61
CA LYS A 99 -14.49 1.54 18.76
C LYS A 99 -13.36 0.59 19.20
N THR A 100 -13.65 -0.71 19.27
CA THR A 100 -12.67 -1.74 19.65
C THR A 100 -11.64 -1.98 18.53
N SER A 101 -12.08 -2.00 17.26
CA SER A 101 -11.19 -2.18 16.11
C SER A 101 -10.26 -0.98 15.84
N ARG A 102 -10.69 0.27 16.10
CA ARG A 102 -9.83 1.46 15.90
C ARG A 102 -8.57 1.46 16.77
N ARG A 103 -8.67 0.89 17.97
CA ARG A 103 -7.55 0.81 18.92
C ARG A 103 -6.52 -0.26 18.55
N LEU A 104 -6.94 -1.28 17.81
CA LEU A 104 -6.13 -2.46 17.47
C LEU A 104 -5.56 -2.45 16.05
N LEU A 105 -6.20 -1.76 15.10
CA LEU A 105 -5.85 -1.81 13.67
C LEU A 105 -5.10 -0.58 13.13
N SER A 106 -4.88 0.47 13.94
CA SER A 106 -4.10 1.64 13.49
C SER A 106 -2.68 1.30 12.99
N PRO A 107 -1.97 0.28 13.51
CA PRO A 107 -0.64 -0.09 13.02
C PRO A 107 -0.67 -1.15 11.90
N LEU A 108 -1.81 -1.79 11.63
CA LEU A 108 -1.88 -3.06 10.88
C LEU A 108 -2.30 -2.91 9.41
N ASN A 109 -2.42 -1.68 8.91
CA ASN A 109 -2.95 -1.44 7.57
C ASN A 109 -1.84 -1.49 6.50
N GLY A 110 -1.97 -2.49 5.63
CA GLY A 110 -1.60 -2.42 4.21
C GLY A 110 -0.14 -2.13 3.86
N PHE A 111 0.79 -3.03 4.18
CA PHE A 111 2.13 -3.00 3.56
C PHE A 111 2.12 -3.76 2.23
N ALA A 112 2.46 -3.07 1.15
CA ALA A 112 2.90 -3.68 -0.09
C ALA A 112 4.43 -3.72 -0.09
N TRP A 113 5.01 -4.91 -0.32
CA TRP A 113 6.45 -5.07 -0.43
C TRP A 113 6.84 -4.97 -1.90
N ILE A 114 7.65 -3.97 -2.24
CA ILE A 114 8.23 -3.88 -3.57
C ILE A 114 9.64 -4.49 -3.48
N ARG A 115 9.80 -5.65 -4.11
CA ARG A 115 11.10 -6.28 -4.34
C ARG A 115 11.80 -5.51 -5.45
N ALA A 116 12.83 -4.75 -5.11
CA ALA A 116 13.73 -4.19 -6.10
C ALA A 116 14.83 -5.20 -6.39
N ARG A 117 14.90 -5.71 -7.62
CA ARG A 117 16.12 -6.36 -8.10
C ARG A 117 17.04 -5.24 -8.60
N LYS A 118 18.01 -4.81 -7.78
CA LYS A 118 19.13 -4.02 -8.29
C LYS A 118 19.89 -4.91 -9.27
N ASN A 119 19.98 -4.49 -10.53
CA ASN A 119 20.56 -5.23 -11.64
C ASN A 119 21.81 -6.01 -11.20
N SER A 120 21.70 -7.32 -11.30
CA SER A 120 22.80 -8.28 -11.31
C SER A 120 22.37 -9.26 -12.38
N TRP A 121 22.76 -8.92 -13.61
CA TRP A 121 22.39 -9.50 -14.90
C TRP A 121 21.01 -9.12 -15.42
#